data_AF-A0A6J3C9C2-F1
#
_entry.id   AF-A0A6J3C9C2-F1
#
_cell.length_a   1.000
_cell.length_b   1.000
_cell.length_c   1.000
_cell.angle_alpha   90.00
_cell.angle_beta   90.00
_cell.angle_gamma   90.00
#
_symmetry.space_group_name_H-M   'P 1'
#
loop_
_entity.id
_entity.type
_entity.pdbx_description
1 polymer ?
#
loop_
_entity_poly.entity_id
_entity_poly.type
_entity_poly.pdbx_seq_one_letter_code
_entity_poly.pdbx_strand_id
1 'polypeptide(L)'
;MRSERMTYHKGFQILRFLRNEDNYHVWTVAISGYTWLRNRLRHLPEKQATFDTFILNYMEHVIETVGFEPLNNEGPTTSLTRQEVLQFACNLGHKQCTEDSIRRFNSMKINE
;
A
#
# COMPACT_ATOMS: atom_id res chain seq x y z
N MET A 1 8.22 -17.24 8.80
CA MET A 1 7.86 -16.03 8.04
C MET A 1 8.75 -15.90 6.81
N ARG A 2 10.08 -15.84 6.91
CA ARG A 2 10.94 -16.15 5.74
C ARG A 2 12.02 -17.18 6.02
N SER A 3 12.79 -17.02 7.09
CA SER A 3 13.80 -17.98 7.54
C SER A 3 13.25 -19.10 8.43
N GLU A 4 11.92 -19.24 8.49
CA GLU A 4 11.21 -20.22 9.34
C GLU A 4 11.45 -20.11 10.87
N ARG A 5 12.27 -19.15 11.33
CA ARG A 5 12.49 -18.85 12.76
C ARG A 5 11.29 -18.25 13.50
N MET A 6 10.18 -18.04 12.81
CA MET A 6 8.94 -17.49 13.36
C MET A 6 7.76 -17.96 12.51
N THR A 7 6.63 -18.32 13.13
CA THR A 7 5.42 -18.70 12.38
C THR A 7 4.82 -17.51 11.64
N TYR A 8 4.07 -17.75 10.56
CA TYR A 8 3.34 -16.68 9.88
C TYR A 8 2.34 -16.00 10.83
N HIS A 9 1.62 -16.79 11.64
CA HIS A 9 0.67 -16.27 12.62
C HIS A 9 1.31 -15.25 13.58
N LYS A 10 2.42 -15.62 14.25
CA LYS A 10 3.11 -14.71 15.17
C LYS A 10 3.64 -13.47 14.46
N GLY A 11 4.15 -13.64 13.25
CA GLY A 11 4.62 -12.53 12.44
C GLY A 11 3.52 -11.54 12.08
N PHE A 12 2.38 -12.00 11.57
CA PHE A 12 1.25 -11.13 11.25
C PHE A 12 0.57 -10.52 12.49
N GLN A 13 0.64 -11.19 13.65
CA GLN A 13 0.25 -10.58 14.92
C GLN A 13 1.10 -9.35 15.25
N ILE A 14 2.42 -9.42 15.06
CA ILE A 14 3.32 -8.28 15.28
C ILE A 14 2.96 -7.16 14.30
N LEU A 15 2.78 -7.47 13.01
CA LEU A 15 2.47 -6.48 11.96
C LEU A 15 1.12 -5.76 12.15
N ARG A 16 0.27 -6.13 13.13
CA ARG A 16 -1.00 -5.44 13.44
C ARG A 16 -0.83 -3.95 13.73
N PHE A 17 0.33 -3.53 14.23
CA PHE A 17 0.57 -2.11 14.51
C PHE A 17 0.46 -1.22 13.26
N LEU A 18 0.74 -1.78 12.07
CA LEU A 18 0.68 -1.06 10.80
C LEU A 18 -0.70 -0.44 10.51
N ARG A 19 -1.77 -0.96 11.13
CA ARG A 19 -3.12 -0.38 11.01
C ARG A 19 -3.23 1.07 11.50
N ASN A 20 -2.29 1.52 12.34
CA ASN A 20 -2.25 2.87 12.90
C ASN A 20 -0.89 3.55 12.61
N GLU A 21 -0.16 3.08 11.60
CA GLU A 21 1.16 3.59 11.23
C GLU A 21 1.04 4.47 9.98
N ASP A 22 1.82 5.53 9.90
CA ASP A 22 1.90 6.44 8.75
C ASP A 22 3.34 6.83 8.40
N ASN A 23 4.34 6.33 9.13
CA ASN A 23 5.74 6.67 8.93
C ASN A 23 6.30 6.06 7.63
N TYR A 24 6.90 6.92 6.80
CA TYR A 24 7.58 6.56 5.57
C TYR A 24 8.52 5.35 5.72
N HIS A 25 9.42 5.40 6.70
CA HIS A 25 10.47 4.38 6.87
C HIS A 25 9.92 3.03 7.27
N VAL A 26 8.75 3.00 7.91
CA VAL A 26 8.06 1.77 8.27
C VAL A 26 7.29 1.21 7.07
N TRP A 27 6.56 2.05 6.35
CA TRP A 27 5.76 1.61 5.21
C TRP A 27 6.60 1.12 4.04
N THR A 28 7.74 1.75 3.75
CA THR A 28 8.65 1.29 2.69
C THR A 28 9.12 -0.16 2.90
N VAL A 29 9.53 -0.53 4.12
CA VAL A 29 9.92 -1.92 4.42
C VAL A 29 8.72 -2.86 4.49
N ALA A 30 7.56 -2.40 4.98
CA ALA A 30 6.34 -3.19 5.01
C ALA A 30 5.87 -3.54 3.59
N ILE A 31 5.84 -2.57 2.68
CA ILE A 31 5.49 -2.75 1.26
C ILE A 31 6.41 -3.77 0.59
N SER A 32 7.72 -3.70 0.86
CA SER A 32 8.69 -4.68 0.34
C SER A 32 8.38 -6.10 0.84
N GLY A 33 8.11 -6.26 2.14
CA GLY A 33 7.72 -7.53 2.75
C GLY A 33 6.41 -8.08 2.20
N TYR A 34 5.37 -7.24 2.10
CA TYR A 34 4.08 -7.61 1.52
C TYR A 34 4.21 -8.00 0.06
N THR A 35 4.99 -7.27 -0.73
CA THR A 35 5.24 -7.58 -2.14
C THR A 35 5.86 -8.96 -2.29
N TRP A 36 6.84 -9.30 -1.45
CA TRP A 36 7.47 -10.62 -1.47
C TRP A 36 6.49 -11.75 -1.15
N LEU A 37 5.64 -11.57 -0.12
CA LEU A 37 4.61 -12.54 0.24
C LEU A 37 3.55 -12.68 -0.85
N ARG A 38 3.07 -11.56 -1.38
CA ARG A 38 2.08 -11.49 -2.45
C ARG A 38 2.56 -12.19 -3.72
N ASN A 39 3.83 -12.00 -4.09
CA ASN A 39 4.41 -12.64 -5.28
C ASN A 39 4.37 -14.18 -5.22
N ARG A 40 4.37 -14.77 -4.03
CA ARG A 40 4.26 -16.22 -3.84
C ARG A 40 2.84 -16.74 -4.08
N LEU A 41 1.84 -15.87 -4.04
CA LEU A 41 0.43 -16.20 -4.26
C LEU A 41 -0.01 -16.02 -5.72
N ARG A 42 0.89 -15.61 -6.65
CA ARG A 42 0.54 -15.31 -8.05
C ARG A 42 -0.09 -16.46 -8.83
N HIS A 43 0.18 -17.70 -8.42
CA HIS A 43 -0.41 -18.90 -9.01
C HIS A 43 -1.78 -19.27 -8.39
N LEU A 44 -2.23 -18.52 -7.37
CA LEU A 44 -3.46 -18.74 -6.62
C LEU A 44 -4.29 -17.44 -6.56
N PRO A 45 -4.99 -17.07 -7.65
CA PRO A 45 -5.61 -15.76 -7.80
C PRO A 45 -6.61 -15.43 -6.67
N GLU A 46 -7.42 -16.38 -6.24
CA GLU A 46 -8.39 -16.16 -5.14
C GLU A 46 -7.70 -15.90 -3.79
N LYS A 47 -6.59 -16.60 -3.51
CA LYS A 47 -5.80 -16.41 -2.28
C LYS A 47 -5.03 -15.10 -2.32
N GLN A 48 -4.52 -14.73 -3.50
CA GLN A 48 -3.91 -13.43 -3.69
C GLN A 48 -4.93 -12.30 -3.49
N ALA A 49 -6.11 -12.39 -4.07
CA ALA A 49 -7.17 -11.39 -3.89
C ALA A 49 -7.55 -11.23 -2.40
N THR A 50 -7.70 -12.35 -1.68
CA THR A 50 -7.93 -12.33 -0.23
C THR A 50 -6.80 -11.61 0.53
N PHE A 51 -5.55 -11.86 0.14
CA PHE A 51 -4.39 -11.21 0.75
C PHE A 51 -4.28 -9.73 0.40
N ASP A 52 -4.62 -9.35 -0.83
CA ASP A 52 -4.66 -7.96 -1.29
C ASP A 52 -5.70 -7.16 -0.49
N THR A 53 -6.91 -7.71 -0.31
CA THR A 53 -7.93 -7.11 0.56
C THR A 53 -7.43 -7.01 2.01
N PHE A 54 -6.76 -8.03 2.53
CA PHE A 54 -6.18 -7.97 3.88
C PHE A 54 -5.15 -6.85 4.03
N ILE A 55 -4.26 -6.67 3.06
CA ILE A 55 -3.25 -5.60 3.07
C ILE A 55 -3.91 -4.22 2.97
N LEU A 56 -4.89 -4.04 2.07
CA LEU A 56 -5.61 -2.78 1.93
C LEU A 56 -6.28 -2.33 3.24
N ASN A 57 -6.86 -3.28 4.01
CA ASN A 57 -7.41 -2.98 5.33
C ASN A 57 -6.35 -2.52 6.36
N TYR A 58 -5.07 -2.81 6.15
CA TYR A 58 -3.98 -2.31 6.98
C TYR A 58 -3.49 -0.94 6.51
N MET A 59 -3.72 -0.61 5.24
CA MET A 59 -3.29 0.65 4.64
C MET A 59 -4.30 1.79 4.81
N GLU A 60 -5.53 1.50 5.24
CA GLU A 60 -6.63 2.48 5.35
C GLU A 60 -6.19 3.75 6.06
N HIS A 61 -5.62 3.62 7.27
CA HIS A 61 -5.13 4.77 8.05
C HIS A 61 -4.09 5.59 7.30
N VAL A 62 -3.04 4.97 6.75
CA VAL A 62 -1.98 5.72 6.06
C VAL A 62 -2.50 6.37 4.78
N ILE A 63 -3.40 5.72 4.04
CA ILE A 63 -4.01 6.26 2.81
C ILE A 63 -4.83 7.52 3.15
N GLU A 64 -5.63 7.46 4.22
CA GLU A 64 -6.41 8.60 4.69
C GLU A 64 -5.51 9.75 5.17
N THR A 65 -4.44 9.43 5.91
CA THR A 65 -3.50 10.42 6.44
C THR A 65 -2.75 11.15 5.33
N VAL A 66 -2.23 10.45 4.32
CA VAL A 66 -1.45 11.09 3.25
C VAL A 66 -2.32 11.77 2.20
N GLY A 67 -3.56 11.30 2.01
CA GLY A 67 -4.49 11.80 1.00
C GLY A 67 -4.00 11.63 -0.45
N PHE A 68 -4.80 12.09 -1.41
CA PHE A 68 -4.50 11.98 -2.85
C PHE A 68 -3.88 13.26 -3.44
N GLU A 69 -3.87 14.35 -2.68
CA GLU A 69 -3.32 15.64 -3.11
C GLU A 69 -2.21 16.08 -2.16
N PRO A 70 -1.16 16.72 -2.67
CA PRO A 70 -0.14 17.34 -1.83
C PRO A 70 -0.72 18.53 -1.07
N LEU A 71 -0.34 18.67 0.21
CA LEU A 71 -0.68 19.84 1.01
C LEU A 71 0.34 20.96 0.79
N ASN A 72 -0.11 22.21 0.91
CA ASN A 72 0.79 23.36 0.90
C ASN A 72 1.78 23.25 2.08
N ASN A 73 3.08 23.33 1.78
CA ASN A 73 4.18 23.19 2.74
C ASN A 73 4.28 21.81 3.44
N GLU A 74 3.85 20.74 2.78
CA GLU A 74 4.08 19.39 3.32
C GLU A 74 5.55 19.01 3.42
N GLY A 75 5.88 18.19 4.42
CA GLY A 75 7.23 17.66 4.57
C GLY A 75 7.56 16.65 3.45
N PRO A 76 8.83 16.56 3.00
CA PRO A 76 9.23 15.62 1.95
C PRO A 76 8.87 14.16 2.26
N THR A 77 8.92 13.76 3.53
CA THR A 77 8.55 12.41 3.97
C THR A 77 7.07 12.12 3.77
N THR A 78 6.18 13.11 3.91
CA THR A 78 4.75 12.96 3.64
C THR A 78 4.53 12.74 2.15
N SER A 79 5.18 13.52 1.29
CA SER A 79 5.10 13.34 -0.17
C SER A 79 5.60 11.96 -0.62
N LEU A 80 6.74 11.52 -0.06
CA LEU A 80 7.30 10.19 -0.36
C LEU A 80 6.41 9.06 0.15
N THR A 81 5.83 9.20 1.35
CA THR A 81 4.89 8.21 1.88
C THR A 81 3.67 8.11 0.99
N ARG A 82 3.10 9.25 0.57
CA ARG A 82 1.97 9.29 -0.37
C ARG A 82 2.27 8.52 -1.65
N GLN A 83 3.41 8.82 -2.28
CA GLN A 83 3.80 8.16 -3.52
C GLN A 83 3.87 6.64 -3.37
N GLU A 84 4.62 6.14 -2.38
CA GLU A 84 4.82 4.70 -2.19
C GLU A 84 3.53 3.98 -1.79
N VAL A 85 2.78 4.53 -0.84
CA VAL A 85 1.55 3.94 -0.32
C VAL A 85 0.47 3.92 -1.40
N LEU A 86 0.24 5.03 -2.11
CA LEU A 86 -0.79 5.07 -3.16
C LEU A 86 -0.39 4.21 -4.36
N GLN A 87 0.88 4.22 -4.77
CA GLN A 87 1.34 3.33 -5.84
C GLN A 87 1.07 1.86 -5.50
N PHE A 88 1.36 1.45 -4.26
CA PHE A 88 1.10 0.09 -3.83
C PHE A 88 -0.41 -0.19 -3.72
N ALA A 89 -1.20 0.71 -3.14
CA ALA A 89 -2.66 0.57 -3.03
C ALA A 89 -3.33 0.41 -4.41
N CYS A 90 -2.93 1.22 -5.39
CA CYS A 90 -3.38 1.09 -6.78
C CYS A 90 -3.05 -0.29 -7.36
N ASN A 91 -1.84 -0.82 -7.12
CA ASN A 91 -1.43 -2.16 -7.58
C ASN A 91 -2.22 -3.31 -6.93
N LEU A 92 -2.79 -3.08 -5.74
CA LEU A 92 -3.70 -4.00 -5.06
C LEU A 92 -5.17 -3.83 -5.47
N GLY A 93 -5.49 -2.85 -6.32
CA GLY A 93 -6.85 -2.59 -6.80
C GLY A 93 -7.67 -1.65 -5.91
N HIS A 94 -7.04 -0.77 -5.14
CA HIS A 94 -7.75 0.24 -4.35
C HIS A 94 -8.57 1.17 -5.27
N LYS A 95 -9.90 1.11 -5.15
CA LYS A 95 -10.85 1.73 -6.09
C LYS A 95 -10.61 3.23 -6.31
N GLN A 96 -10.55 4.01 -5.23
CA GLN A 96 -10.36 5.46 -5.35
C GLN A 96 -9.00 5.79 -5.98
N CYS A 97 -7.97 4.99 -5.69
CA CYS A 97 -6.63 5.22 -6.24
C CYS A 97 -6.62 4.98 -7.75
N THR A 98 -7.20 3.88 -8.21
CA THR A 98 -7.24 3.54 -9.63
C THR A 98 -8.11 4.50 -10.42
N GLU A 99 -9.29 4.86 -9.91
CA GLU A 99 -10.19 5.83 -10.53
C GLU A 99 -9.55 7.23 -10.64
N ASP A 100 -8.90 7.71 -9.57
CA ASP A 100 -8.19 8.99 -9.60
C ASP A 100 -7.01 8.99 -10.59
N SER A 101 -6.21 7.91 -10.59
CA SER A 101 -5.09 7.75 -11.52
C SER A 101 -5.54 7.77 -12.98
N ILE A 102 -6.62 7.05 -13.32
CA ILE A 102 -7.19 7.03 -14.67
C ILE A 102 -7.70 8.41 -15.05
N ARG A 103 -8.42 9.09 -14.14
CA ARG A 103 -8.94 10.45 -14.37
C ARG A 103 -7.80 11.42 -14.69
N ARG A 104 -6.75 11.46 -13.88
CA ARG A 104 -5.60 12.35 -14.09
C ARG A 104 -4.88 12.06 -15.39
N PHE A 105 -4.66 10.79 -15.70
CA PHE A 105 -4.04 10.38 -16.96
C PHE A 105 -4.86 10.85 -18.18
N ASN A 106 -6.18 10.70 -18.14
CA ASN A 106 -7.05 11.17 -19.21
C ASN A 106 -7.04 12.70 -19.33
N SER A 107 -7.04 13.43 -18.22
CA SER A 107 -6.92 14.90 -18.23
C SER A 107 -5.58 15.36 -18.82
N MET A 108 -4.48 14.67 -18.52
CA MET A 108 -3.16 14.95 -19.09
C MET A 108 -3.19 14.85 -20.62
N LYS A 109 -3.79 13.79 -21.17
CA LYS A 109 -3.91 13.56 -22.62
C LYS A 109 -4.76 14.60 -23.37
N ILE A 110 -5.71 15.25 -22.68
CA ILE A 110 -6.58 16.27 -23.28
C ILE A 110 -5.88 17.64 -23.32
N ASN A 111 -4.93 17.87 -22.42
CA ASN A 111 -4.18 19.12 -22.29
C ASN A 111 -2.85 19.11 -23.07
N GLU A 112 -2.55 18.02 -23.79
CA GLU A 112 -1.50 17.90 -24.82
C GLU A 112 -2.11 18.09 -26.22
#